data_AF-A0A976HUZ5-F1
#
_entry.id   AF-A0A976HUZ5-F1
#
_cell.length_a   1.000
_cell.length_b   1.000
_cell.length_c   1.000
_cell.angle_alpha   90.00
_cell.angle_beta   90.00
_cell.angle_gamma   90.00
#
_symmetry.space_group_name_H-M   'P 1'
#
loop_
_entity.id
_entity.type
_entity.pdbx_description
1 polymer ?
#
loop_
_entity_poly.entity_id
_entity_poly.type
_entity_poly.pdbx_seq_one_letter_code
_entity_poly.pdbx_strand_id
1 'polypeptide(L)'
;MRDRYPSNGTQIREQRLAKAQHRCEHCRVPDRAIGYRNIAGDFVPLGVDADAPVGCKRMRIVLTIAHLYDPSPENVAEDNLAALCQKCHNTLDAPMRARNARNTRRNRKAIGELF
;
A
#
# COMPACT_ATOMS: atom_id res chain seq x y z
N MET A 1 7.96 19.12 3.50
CA MET A 1 7.79 17.63 3.40
C MET A 1 7.50 17.16 1.97
N ARG A 2 6.92 18.00 1.08
CA ARG A 2 6.76 17.63 -0.35
C ARG A 2 8.06 17.76 -1.16
N ASP A 3 9.03 18.51 -0.67
CA ASP A 3 10.27 18.85 -1.39
C ASP A 3 11.21 17.67 -1.62
N ARG A 4 11.00 16.56 -0.90
CA ARG A 4 11.77 15.31 -1.08
C ARG A 4 11.19 14.37 -2.13
N TYR A 5 9.92 14.56 -2.50
CA TYR A 5 9.30 13.73 -3.53
C TYR A 5 9.65 14.30 -4.90
N PRO A 6 9.95 13.44 -5.88
CA PRO A 6 10.20 13.91 -7.23
C PRO A 6 8.91 14.52 -7.82
N SER A 7 9.07 15.60 -8.59
CA SER A 7 7.96 16.37 -9.16
C SER A 7 7.14 15.59 -10.19
N ASN A 8 7.71 14.55 -10.79
CA ASN A 8 7.09 13.69 -11.80
C ASN A 8 6.41 12.43 -11.22
N GLY A 9 6.02 12.43 -9.94
CA GLY A 9 5.41 11.27 -9.28
C GLY A 9 4.19 10.68 -10.00
N THR A 10 3.36 11.51 -10.67
CA THR A 10 2.23 11.05 -11.48
C THR A 10 2.69 10.17 -12.66
N GLN A 11 3.72 10.62 -13.38
CA GLN A 11 4.28 9.89 -14.53
C GLN A 11 4.92 8.57 -14.09
N ILE A 12 5.67 8.58 -12.99
CA ILE A 12 6.27 7.36 -12.40
C ILE A 12 5.18 6.35 -12.05
N ARG A 13 4.08 6.81 -11.45
CA ARG A 13 2.93 5.95 -11.14
C ARG A 13 2.33 5.32 -12.38
N GLU A 14 2.08 6.11 -13.42
CA GLU A 14 1.50 5.62 -14.68
C GLU A 14 2.40 4.60 -15.37
N GLN A 15 3.70 4.89 -15.48
CA GLN A 15 4.69 3.98 -16.05
C GLN A 15 4.74 2.65 -15.29
N ARG A 16 4.75 2.69 -13.95
CA ARG A 16 4.80 1.45 -13.16
C ARG A 16 3.52 0.64 -13.28
N LEU A 17 2.35 1.29 -13.29
CA LEU A 17 1.08 0.58 -13.50
C LEU A 17 0.99 -0.06 -14.88
N ALA A 18 1.45 0.63 -15.93
CA ALA A 18 1.51 0.07 -17.27
C ALA A 18 2.43 -1.16 -17.32
N LYS A 19 3.63 -1.08 -16.71
CA LYS A 19 4.57 -2.21 -16.62
C LYS A 19 3.98 -3.39 -15.85
N ALA A 20 3.26 -3.12 -14.77
CA ALA A 20 2.58 -4.13 -13.97
C ALA A 20 1.27 -4.66 -14.61
N GLN A 21 0.92 -4.21 -15.83
CA GLN A 21 -0.31 -4.56 -16.53
C GLN A 21 -1.56 -4.30 -15.69
N HIS A 22 -1.55 -3.22 -14.90
CA HIS A 22 -2.60 -2.87 -13.95
C HIS A 22 -2.95 -4.01 -12.98
N ARG A 23 -1.94 -4.79 -12.56
CA ARG A 23 -2.09 -5.86 -11.56
C ARG A 23 -1.09 -5.68 -10.44
N CYS A 24 -1.50 -6.08 -9.24
CA CYS A 24 -0.60 -6.15 -8.09
C CYS A 24 0.59 -7.07 -8.42
N GLU A 25 1.80 -6.60 -8.27
CA GLU A 25 3.00 -7.40 -8.60
C GLU A 25 3.24 -8.55 -7.62
N HIS A 26 2.63 -8.50 -6.44
CA HIS A 26 2.71 -9.57 -5.44
C HIS A 26 1.58 -10.59 -5.59
N CYS A 27 0.31 -10.16 -5.55
CA CYS A 27 -0.85 -11.07 -5.53
C CYS A 27 -1.71 -11.05 -6.80
N ARG A 28 -1.26 -10.36 -7.87
CA ARG A 28 -1.85 -10.33 -9.22
C ARG A 28 -3.30 -9.81 -9.35
N VAL A 29 -3.90 -9.35 -8.26
CA VAL A 29 -5.24 -8.75 -8.27
C VAL A 29 -5.27 -7.52 -9.19
N PRO A 30 -6.27 -7.39 -10.07
CA PRO A 30 -6.36 -6.25 -10.99
C PRO A 30 -6.71 -4.95 -10.25
N ASP A 31 -6.18 -3.84 -10.76
CA ASP A 31 -6.55 -2.50 -10.31
C ASP A 31 -8.05 -2.27 -10.52
N ARG A 32 -8.66 -1.50 -9.62
CA ARG A 32 -10.09 -1.15 -9.62
C ARG A 32 -11.07 -2.32 -9.53
N ALA A 33 -10.59 -3.55 -9.37
CA ALA A 33 -11.45 -4.72 -9.17
C ALA A 33 -12.35 -4.54 -7.94
N ILE A 34 -13.63 -4.88 -8.08
CA ILE A 34 -14.59 -4.87 -6.99
C ILE A 34 -14.74 -6.30 -6.48
N GLY A 35 -14.72 -6.47 -5.17
CA GLY A 35 -14.76 -7.79 -4.57
C GLY A 35 -14.66 -7.74 -3.06
N TYR A 36 -14.34 -8.88 -2.46
CA TYR A 36 -14.05 -9.00 -1.03
C TYR A 36 -12.82 -9.89 -0.83
N ARG A 37 -12.35 -9.98 0.41
CA ARG A 37 -11.35 -10.97 0.79
C ARG A 37 -11.97 -12.06 1.64
N ASN A 38 -11.73 -13.31 1.28
CA ASN A 38 -12.19 -14.46 2.06
C ASN A 38 -11.36 -14.62 3.35
N ILE A 39 -11.69 -15.63 4.16
CA ILE A 39 -10.99 -15.93 5.41
C ILE A 39 -9.52 -16.33 5.20
N ALA A 40 -9.17 -16.90 4.04
CA ALA A 40 -7.78 -17.21 3.67
C ALA A 40 -7.00 -15.96 3.21
N GLY A 41 -7.70 -14.84 3.01
CA GLY A 41 -7.13 -13.57 2.58
C GLY A 41 -7.00 -13.43 1.06
N ASP A 42 -7.56 -14.36 0.29
CA ASP A 42 -7.64 -14.31 -1.17
C ASP A 42 -8.69 -13.31 -1.63
N PHE A 43 -8.47 -12.69 -2.77
CA PHE A 43 -9.44 -11.78 -3.35
C PHE A 43 -10.46 -12.54 -4.20
N VAL A 44 -11.73 -12.37 -3.88
CA VAL A 44 -12.85 -12.93 -4.64
C VAL A 44 -13.55 -11.78 -5.36
N PRO A 45 -13.58 -11.77 -6.71
CA PRO A 45 -14.24 -10.73 -7.47
C PRO A 45 -15.76 -10.81 -7.26
N LEU A 46 -16.40 -9.64 -7.25
CA LEU A 46 -17.85 -9.50 -7.22
C LEU A 46 -18.32 -8.75 -8.47
N GLY A 47 -19.56 -9.00 -8.86
CA GLY A 47 -20.26 -8.14 -9.81
C GLY A 47 -20.36 -6.70 -9.28
N VAL A 48 -20.48 -5.73 -10.18
CA VAL A 48 -20.57 -4.31 -9.84
C VAL A 48 -21.67 -4.02 -8.82
N ASP A 49 -22.78 -4.74 -8.83
CA ASP A 49 -23.92 -4.52 -7.91
C ASP A 49 -24.10 -5.65 -6.88
N ALA A 50 -23.15 -6.59 -6.80
CA ALA A 50 -23.24 -7.72 -5.88
C ALA A 50 -22.72 -7.35 -4.48
N ASP A 51 -23.49 -7.68 -3.45
CA ASP A 51 -23.03 -7.55 -2.07
C ASP A 51 -21.98 -8.60 -1.71
N ALA A 52 -21.10 -8.24 -0.77
CA ALA A 52 -20.20 -9.23 -0.20
C ALA A 52 -20.99 -10.18 0.72
N PRO A 53 -20.58 -11.45 0.82
CA PRO A 53 -21.18 -12.38 1.78
C PRO A 53 -21.14 -11.83 3.21
N VAL A 54 -22.06 -12.30 4.06
CA VAL A 54 -22.12 -11.91 5.48
C VAL A 54 -20.75 -12.15 6.14
N GLY A 55 -20.28 -11.15 6.88
CA GLY A 55 -18.96 -11.16 7.53
C GLY A 55 -17.79 -10.77 6.62
N CYS A 56 -18.01 -10.61 5.32
CA CYS A 56 -17.01 -10.10 4.38
C CYS A 56 -17.26 -8.62 4.07
N LYS A 57 -16.17 -7.86 3.88
CA LYS A 57 -16.25 -6.44 3.51
C LYS A 57 -16.07 -6.28 2.01
N ARG A 58 -17.08 -5.73 1.33
CA ARG A 58 -16.98 -5.26 -0.06
C ARG A 58 -15.96 -4.14 -0.15
N MET A 59 -15.08 -4.21 -1.15
CA MET A 59 -14.01 -3.26 -1.37
C MET A 59 -13.70 -3.08 -2.85
N ARG A 60 -13.08 -1.94 -3.18
CA ARG A 60 -12.47 -1.68 -4.49
C ARG A 60 -10.96 -1.74 -4.32
N ILE A 61 -10.30 -2.55 -5.14
CA ILE A 61 -8.86 -2.62 -5.19
C ILE A 61 -8.30 -1.33 -5.76
N VAL A 62 -7.29 -0.77 -5.07
CA VAL A 62 -6.51 0.37 -5.55
C VAL A 62 -5.05 -0.06 -5.53
N LEU A 63 -4.40 0.05 -6.69
CA LEU A 63 -2.95 -0.08 -6.77
C LEU A 63 -2.26 1.25 -6.46
N THR A 64 -1.26 1.13 -5.59
CA THR A 64 -0.37 2.20 -5.15
C THR A 64 1.06 1.79 -5.45
N ILE A 65 1.95 2.77 -5.62
CA ILE A 65 3.37 2.50 -5.79
C ILE A 65 4.02 2.47 -4.41
N ALA A 66 4.73 1.38 -4.12
CA ALA A 66 5.44 1.16 -2.87
C ALA A 66 6.95 1.07 -3.14
N HIS A 67 7.75 1.58 -2.20
CA HIS A 67 9.18 1.34 -2.16
C HIS A 67 9.48 -0.01 -1.50
N LEU A 68 10.35 -0.82 -2.10
CA LEU A 68 10.57 -2.22 -1.69
C LEU A 68 11.62 -2.36 -0.60
N TYR A 69 12.77 -1.73 -0.75
CA TYR A 69 13.90 -1.89 0.16
C TYR A 69 14.41 -0.56 0.72
N ASP A 70 14.33 0.52 -0.06
CA ASP A 70 14.70 1.87 0.39
C ASP A 70 13.45 2.75 0.50
N PRO A 71 12.99 3.10 1.72
CA PRO A 71 11.79 3.90 1.93
C PRO A 71 11.98 5.39 1.63
N SER A 72 13.15 5.82 1.14
CA SER A 72 13.42 7.22 0.84
C SER A 72 12.52 7.75 -0.29
N PRO A 73 11.77 8.85 -0.08
CA PRO A 73 10.85 9.41 -1.09
C PRO A 73 11.48 9.77 -2.43
N GLU A 74 12.77 10.14 -2.41
CA GLU A 74 13.55 10.49 -3.59
C GLU A 74 14.05 9.26 -4.39
N ASN A 75 14.08 8.06 -3.79
CA ASN A 75 14.58 6.87 -4.45
C ASN A 75 13.49 6.17 -5.27
N VAL A 76 13.21 6.74 -6.44
CA VAL A 76 12.25 6.23 -7.43
C VAL A 76 12.89 5.33 -8.49
N ALA A 77 13.99 4.63 -8.14
CA ALA A 77 14.59 3.64 -9.02
C ALA A 77 13.60 2.52 -9.37
N GLU A 78 13.64 2.04 -10.60
CA GLU A 78 12.64 1.11 -11.14
C GLU A 78 12.59 -0.24 -10.41
N ASP A 79 13.72 -0.69 -9.87
CA ASP A 79 13.88 -1.89 -9.06
C ASP A 79 13.43 -1.70 -7.60
N ASN A 80 13.41 -0.46 -7.10
CA ASN A 80 12.88 -0.13 -5.78
C ASN A 80 11.37 0.05 -5.77
N LEU A 81 10.72 0.25 -6.91
CA LEU A 81 9.28 0.51 -6.98
C LEU A 81 8.49 -0.73 -7.37
N ALA A 82 7.32 -0.92 -6.75
CA ALA A 82 6.34 -1.93 -7.16
C ALA A 82 4.91 -1.40 -7.10
N ALA A 83 4.07 -1.83 -8.06
CA ALA A 83 2.63 -1.62 -8.00
C ALA A 83 1.98 -2.67 -7.08
N LEU A 84 1.56 -2.25 -5.88
CA LEU A 84 0.97 -3.12 -4.88
C LEU A 84 -0.47 -2.71 -4.55
N CYS A 85 -1.33 -3.70 -4.32
CA CYS A 85 -2.67 -3.44 -3.77
C CYS A 85 -2.60 -3.02 -2.30
N GLN A 86 -3.67 -2.40 -1.81
CA GLN A 86 -3.81 -1.95 -0.42
C GLN A 86 -3.37 -3.00 0.63
N LYS A 87 -3.74 -4.28 0.46
CA LYS A 87 -3.32 -5.37 1.38
C LYS A 87 -1.80 -5.54 1.37
N CYS A 88 -1.23 -5.78 0.18
CA CYS A 88 0.19 -6.08 0.03
C CYS A 88 1.08 -4.90 0.45
N HIS A 89 0.68 -3.67 0.08
CA HIS A 89 1.38 -2.47 0.52
C HIS A 89 1.34 -2.32 2.04
N ASN A 90 0.17 -2.47 2.66
CA ASN A 90 0.05 -2.38 4.12
C ASN A 90 0.87 -3.45 4.85
N THR A 91 0.99 -4.65 4.27
CA THR A 91 1.84 -5.72 4.81
C THR A 91 3.32 -5.34 4.73
N LEU A 92 3.77 -4.84 3.58
CA LEU A 92 5.14 -4.36 3.39
C LEU A 92 5.49 -3.24 4.39
N ASP A 93 4.58 -2.31 4.62
CA ASP A 93 4.79 -1.17 5.52
C ASP A 93 4.68 -1.52 7.01
N ALA A 94 4.15 -2.70 7.37
CA ALA A 94 3.84 -3.04 8.75
C ALA A 94 5.06 -2.96 9.70
N PRO A 95 6.26 -3.45 9.34
CA PRO A 95 7.44 -3.35 10.19
C PRO A 95 7.88 -1.89 10.43
N MET A 96 7.90 -1.07 9.38
CA MET A 96 8.23 0.34 9.48
C MET A 96 7.23 1.08 10.37
N ARG A 97 5.92 0.85 10.17
CA ARG A 97 4.88 1.46 11.00
C ARG A 97 5.01 1.05 12.47
N ALA A 98 5.34 -0.21 12.75
CA ALA A 98 5.57 -0.68 14.12
C ALA A 98 6.77 0.03 14.79
N ARG A 99 7.88 0.21 14.05
CA ARG A 99 9.06 0.95 14.52
C ARG A 99 8.73 2.41 14.81
N ASN A 100 8.06 3.10 13.88
CA ASN A 100 7.66 4.49 14.04
C ASN A 100 6.71 4.66 15.23
N ALA A 101 5.71 3.79 15.37
CA ALA A 101 4.80 3.80 16.52
C ALA A 101 5.54 3.60 17.86
N ARG A 102 6.56 2.74 17.91
CA ARG A 102 7.42 2.58 19.09
C ARG A 102 8.17 3.87 19.41
N ASN A 103 8.79 4.49 18.42
CA ASN A 103 9.53 5.75 18.60
C ASN A 103 8.62 6.88 19.08
N THR A 104 7.45 7.06 18.46
CA THR A 104 6.46 8.07 18.89
C THR A 104 6.03 7.85 20.33
N ARG A 105 5.74 6.61 20.74
CA ARG A 105 5.39 6.29 22.13
C ARG A 105 6.54 6.60 23.10
N ARG A 106 7.77 6.27 22.73
CA ARG A 106 8.97 6.58 23.55
C ARG A 106 9.16 8.09 23.71
N ASN A 107 9.08 8.85 22.62
CA ASN A 107 9.26 10.30 22.64
C ASN A 107 8.16 10.99 23.48
N ARG A 108 6.92 10.50 23.40
CA ARG A 108 5.82 11.01 24.22
C ARG A 108 6.03 10.76 25.72
N LYS A 109 6.60 9.60 26.10
CA LYS A 109 6.96 9.32 27.50
C LYS A 109 8.11 10.20 27.97
N ALA A 110 9.15 10.37 27.16
CA ALA A 110 10.28 11.24 27.48
C ALA A 110 9.84 12.69 27.75
N ILE A 111 8.88 13.22 26.97
CA ILE A 111 8.30 14.55 27.21
C ILE A 111 7.46 14.59 28.50
N GLY A 112 6.75 13.51 28.82
CA GLY A 112 5.95 13.40 30.05
C GLY A 112 6.76 13.14 31.32
N GLU A 113 8.03 12.72 31.21
CA GLU A 113 8.98 12.54 32.32
C GLU A 113 9.78 13.83 32.62
N LEU A 114 9.59 14.88 31.80
CA LEU A 114 10.30 16.16 31.88
C LEU A 114 9.56 17.23 32.71
N PHE A 115 8.37 16.89 33.24
CA PHE A 115 7.49 17.73 34.07
C PHE A 115 6.83 16.88 35.16
#